data_AF-A0A1I4QMC8-F1
#
_entry.id   AF-A0A1I4QMC8-F1
#
_cell.length_a   1.000
_cell.length_b   1.000
_cell.length_c   1.000
_cell.angle_alpha   90.00
_cell.angle_beta   90.00
_cell.angle_gamma   90.00
#
_symmetry.space_group_name_H-M   'P 1'
#
loop_
_entity.id
_entity.type
_entity.pdbx_description
1 polymer ?
#
loop_
_entity_poly.entity_id
_entity_poly.type
_entity_poly.pdbx_seq_one_letter_code
_entity_poly.pdbx_strand_id
1 'polypeptide(L)' 'MIKKTKIVCTMGPSTGKQEIMEKLIDAGMNVARFNFSHGDHAEH' A
#
# COMPACT_ATOMS: atom_id res chain seq x y z
N MET A 1 -17.58 1.96 -16.08
CA MET A 1 -16.73 0.81 -16.46
C MET A 1 -15.88 0.39 -15.27
N ILE A 2 -15.76 -0.90 -15.00
CA ILE A 2 -14.84 -1.41 -13.97
C ILE A 2 -13.41 -1.38 -14.53
N LYS A 3 -12.45 -0.86 -13.75
CA LYS A 3 -11.03 -0.86 -14.12
C LYS A 3 -10.51 -2.30 -14.17
N LYS A 4 -9.91 -2.69 -15.30
CA LYS A 4 -9.38 -4.06 -15.49
C LYS A 4 -7.97 -4.23 -14.90
N THR A 5 -7.13 -3.21 -15.01
CA THR A 5 -5.75 -3.23 -14.49
C THR A 5 -5.71 -2.91 -13.00
N LYS A 6 -5.01 -3.75 -12.23
CA LYS A 6 -4.82 -3.58 -10.80
C LYS A 6 -3.75 -2.54 -10.48
N ILE A 7 -3.90 -1.82 -9.39
CA ILE A 7 -2.92 -0.87 -8.85
C ILE A 7 -2.20 -1.51 -7.66
N VAL A 8 -0.88 -1.53 -7.73
CA VAL A 8 0.01 -2.00 -6.65
C VAL A 8 0.70 -0.79 -6.04
N CYS A 9 0.65 -0.63 -4.72
CA CYS A 9 1.34 0.44 -4.00
C CYS A 9 2.36 -0.16 -3.04
N THR A 10 3.59 0.37 -3.03
CA THR A 10 4.62 -0.08 -2.08
C THR A 10 4.41 0.62 -0.74
N MET A 11 4.37 -0.16 0.34
CA MET A 11 4.21 0.31 1.71
C MET A 11 5.53 0.84 2.27
N GLY A 12 5.43 1.87 3.10
CA GLY A 12 6.58 2.46 3.79
C GLY A 12 6.15 3.50 4.83
N PRO A 13 7.09 4.25 5.41
CA PRO A 13 6.81 5.16 6.53
C PRO A 13 5.75 6.24 6.21
N SER A 14 5.68 6.70 4.95
CA SER A 14 4.69 7.68 4.51
C SER A 14 3.26 7.11 4.40
N THR A 15 3.11 5.79 4.35
CA THR A 15 1.82 5.09 4.18
C THR A 15 1.44 4.22 5.37
N GLY A 16 2.23 4.22 6.45
CA GLY A 16 1.97 3.44 7.68
C GLY A 16 0.85 3.97 8.57
N LYS A 17 0.31 5.16 8.30
CA LYS A 17 -0.85 5.70 9.02
C LYS A 17 -2.14 5.15 8.41
N GLN A 18 -3.07 4.70 9.26
CA GLN A 18 -4.36 4.16 8.83
C GLN A 18 -5.11 5.11 7.87
N GLU A 19 -5.17 6.42 8.19
CA GLU A 19 -5.83 7.42 7.34
C GLU A 19 -5.24 7.50 5.92
N ILE A 20 -3.92 7.27 5.77
CA ILE A 20 -3.28 7.27 4.45
C ILE A 20 -3.68 5.99 3.71
N MET A 21 -3.72 4.85 4.40
CA MET A 21 -4.15 3.58 3.82
C MET A 21 -5.57 3.65 3.27
N GLU A 22 -6.49 4.23 4.04
CA GLU A 22 -7.88 4.45 3.63
C GLU A 22 -7.95 5.30 2.35
N LYS A 23 -7.21 6.42 2.31
CA LYS A 23 -7.10 7.26 1.11
C LYS A 23 -6.55 6.51 -0.10
N LEU A 24 -5.59 5.59 0.09
CA LEU A 24 -5.04 4.78 -0.99
C LEU A 24 -6.06 3.77 -1.53
N ILE A 25 -6.83 3.14 -0.64
CA ILE A 25 -7.91 2.21 -1.00
C ILE A 25 -9.00 2.96 -1.79
N ASP A 26 -9.43 4.12 -1.29
CA ASP A 26 -10.44 4.96 -1.93
C ASP A 26 -9.97 5.50 -3.29
N ALA A 27 -8.67 5.79 -3.42
CA ALA A 27 -8.05 6.18 -4.69
C ALA A 27 -7.88 5.01 -5.68
N GLY A 28 -8.16 3.77 -5.26
CA GLY A 28 -8.21 2.59 -6.13
C GLY A 28 -7.01 1.64 -6.00
N MET A 29 -6.24 1.70 -4.93
CA MET A 29 -5.23 0.68 -4.61
C MET A 29 -5.89 -0.71 -4.53
N ASN A 30 -5.22 -1.73 -5.08
CA ASN A 30 -5.71 -3.11 -5.04
C ASN A 30 -4.77 -4.06 -4.29
N VAL A 31 -3.47 -3.78 -4.30
CA VAL A 31 -2.46 -4.62 -3.65
C VAL A 31 -1.48 -3.72 -2.90
N ALA A 32 -1.27 -4.04 -1.63
CA ALA A 32 -0.16 -3.51 -0.84
C ALA A 32 1.08 -4.38 -1.06
N ARG A 33 2.19 -3.76 -1.46
CA ARG A 33 3.49 -4.40 -1.62
C ARG A 33 4.38 -4.00 -0.46
N PHE A 34 4.85 -4.97 0.31
CA PHE A 34 5.88 -4.76 1.33
C PHE A 34 7.25 -5.07 0.72
N ASN A 35 8.16 -4.12 0.82
CA ASN A 35 9.52 -4.27 0.29
C ASN A 35 10.49 -4.64 1.41
N PHE A 36 10.81 -5.92 1.52
CA PHE A 36 11.67 -6.49 2.57
C PHE A 36 13.18 -6.26 2.33
N SER A 37 13.57 -5.51 1.31
CA SER A 37 14.98 -5.08 1.14
C SER A 37 15.44 -4.09 2.23
N HIS A 38 14.50 -3.48 2.95
CA HIS A 38 14.74 -2.55 4.05
C HIS A 38 13.74 -2.85 5.19
N GLY A 39 14.09 -2.56 6.44
CA GLY A 39 13.26 -2.84 7.63
C GLY A 39 13.49 -4.23 8.22
N ASP A 40 12.88 -4.52 9.37
CA ASP A 40 12.94 -5.80 10.07
C ASP A 40 11.56 -6.48 10.14
N HIS A 41 11.49 -7.69 10.71
CA HIS A 41 10.23 -8.43 10.85
C HIS A 41 9.22 -7.79 11.82
N ALA A 42 9.63 -6.85 12.68
CA ALA A 42 8.71 -6.16 13.57
C ALA A 42 8.03 -4.98 12.87
N GLU A 43 8.67 -4.40 11.85
CA GLU A 43 8.18 -3.25 11.11
C GLU A 43 7.22 -3.59 9.94
N HIS A 44 7.36 -4.79 9.34
CA HIS A 44 6.51 -5.27 8.22
C HIS A 44 5.47 -6.29 8.65
#